data_AF-A0A377LXB2-F1
#
_entry.id   AF-A0A377LXB2-F1
#
_cell.length_a   1.000
_cell.length_b   1.000
_cell.length_c   1.000
_cell.angle_alpha   90.00
_cell.angle_beta   90.00
_cell.angle_gamma   90.00
#
_symmetry.space_group_name_H-M   'P 1'
#
loop_
_entity.id
_entity.type
_entity.pdbx_description
1 polymer ?
#
loop_
_entity_poly.entity_id
_entity_poly.type
_entity_poly.pdbx_seq_one_letter_code
_entity_poly.pdbx_strand_id
1 'polypeptide(L)'
;MAIFNLYNRILESGKTRLLITGDRPPRQLNLGLPDLASRLDWGQIYKLQPLSDEDKLQALQLRARLRGFELPEDVGRFLLKRLDREMRTLFDTLDQLDRASITAQRKLTIPFVKDILKL
;
A
#
# COMPACT_ATOMS: atom_id res chain seq x y z
N MET A 1 -27.92 1.72 -7.95
CA MET A 1 -28.32 0.44 -8.59
C MET A 1 -27.20 -0.24 -9.41
N ALA A 2 -26.27 0.47 -10.04
CA ALA A 2 -25.28 -0.16 -10.94
C ALA A 2 -24.40 -1.25 -10.29
N ILE A 3 -23.82 -1.00 -9.11
CA ILE A 3 -22.96 -1.96 -8.41
C ILE A 3 -23.72 -3.22 -7.97
N PHE A 4 -24.97 -3.03 -7.53
CA PHE A 4 -25.84 -4.13 -7.14
C PHE A 4 -26.14 -5.08 -8.31
N ASN A 5 -26.51 -4.52 -9.46
CA ASN A 5 -26.78 -5.30 -10.67
C ASN A 5 -25.52 -6.01 -11.18
N LEU A 6 -24.35 -5.37 -11.07
CA LEU A 6 -23.07 -5.98 -11.39
C LEU A 6 -22.80 -7.22 -10.52
N TYR A 7 -23.01 -7.09 -9.20
CA TYR A 7 -22.82 -8.21 -8.26
C TYR A 7 -23.69 -9.41 -8.63
N ASN A 8 -24.98 -9.19 -8.89
CA ASN A 8 -25.90 -10.26 -9.27
C ASN A 8 -25.47 -10.95 -10.57
N ARG A 9 -25.12 -10.17 -11.60
CA ARG A 9 -24.69 -10.73 -12.89
C ARG A 9 -23.41 -11.56 -12.78
N ILE A 10 -22.47 -11.12 -11.92
CA ILE A 10 -21.23 -11.87 -11.65
C ILE A 10 -21.57 -13.19 -10.95
N LEU A 11 -22.42 -13.16 -9.92
CA LEU A 11 -22.84 -14.34 -9.17
C LEU A 11 -23.56 -15.35 -10.06
N GLU A 12 -24.48 -14.90 -10.90
CA GLU A 12 -25.22 -15.72 -11.87
C GLU A 12 -24.28 -16.39 -12.90
N SER A 13 -23.25 -15.67 -13.35
CA SER A 13 -22.33 -16.20 -14.37
C SER A 13 -21.40 -17.29 -13.84
N GLY A 14 -21.03 -17.24 -12.55
CA GLY A 14 -20.05 -18.12 -11.92
C GLY A 14 -18.61 -18.08 -12.49
N LYS A 15 -18.34 -17.23 -13.50
CA LYS A 15 -17.06 -17.20 -14.25
C LYS A 15 -16.18 -16.01 -13.92
N THR A 16 -16.69 -15.06 -13.14
CA THR A 16 -16.00 -13.81 -12.82
C THR A 16 -15.65 -13.77 -11.33
N ARG A 17 -14.39 -13.43 -11.03
CA ARG A 17 -13.93 -13.18 -9.66
C ARG A 17 -14.12 -11.70 -9.34
N LEU A 18 -14.65 -11.40 -8.16
CA LEU A 18 -14.89 -10.04 -7.70
C LEU A 18 -14.07 -9.77 -6.43
N LEU A 19 -13.30 -8.68 -6.45
CA LEU A 19 -12.54 -8.17 -5.31
C LEU A 19 -13.03 -6.75 -5.02
N ILE A 20 -13.37 -6.48 -3.76
CA ILE A 20 -13.85 -5.18 -3.30
C ILE A 20 -13.05 -4.80 -2.06
N THR A 21 -12.59 -3.55 -2.01
CA THR A 21 -11.93 -2.97 -0.84
C THR A 21 -12.79 -1.84 -0.27
N GLY A 22 -12.64 -1.58 1.03
CA GLY A 22 -13.37 -0.54 1.74
C GLY A 22 -12.65 -0.13 3.01
N ASP A 23 -13.01 1.04 3.53
CA ASP A 23 -12.48 1.58 4.79
C ASP A 23 -13.15 0.95 6.03
N ARG A 24 -14.32 0.33 5.85
CA ARG A 24 -15.11 -0.30 6.91
C ARG A 24 -15.68 -1.64 6.47
N PRO A 25 -16.03 -2.53 7.42
CA PRO A 25 -16.79 -3.74 7.14
C PRO A 25 -18.13 -3.43 6.44
N PRO A 26 -18.66 -4.34 5.60
CA PRO A 26 -19.90 -4.11 4.85
C PRO A 26 -21.09 -3.63 5.69
N ARG A 27 -21.25 -4.15 6.91
CA ARG A 27 -22.33 -3.74 7.84
C ARG A 27 -22.20 -2.31 8.36
N GLN A 28 -21.01 -1.71 8.29
CA GLN A 28 -20.72 -0.35 8.73
C GLN A 28 -20.60 0.64 7.56
N LEU A 29 -20.67 0.15 6.33
CA LEU A 29 -20.84 1.01 5.17
C LEU A 29 -22.31 1.46 5.22
N ASN A 30 -22.56 2.73 5.54
CA ASN A 30 -23.89 3.35 5.57
C ASN A 30 -24.44 3.46 4.12
N LEU A 31 -24.66 2.32 3.48
CA LEU A 31 -25.13 2.21 2.10
C LEU A 31 -26.63 2.49 2.10
N GLY A 32 -27.07 3.37 1.18
CA GLY A 32 -28.49 3.62 0.97
C GLY A 32 -29.28 2.42 0.45
N LEU A 33 -28.59 1.32 0.07
CA LEU A 33 -29.22 0.07 -0.38
C LEU A 33 -28.83 -1.07 0.58
N PRO A 34 -29.70 -1.47 1.52
CA PRO A 34 -29.39 -2.50 2.52
C PRO A 34 -29.08 -3.86 1.88
N ASP A 35 -29.74 -4.21 0.77
CA ASP A 35 -29.50 -5.46 0.06
C ASP A 35 -28.08 -5.59 -0.52
N LEU A 36 -27.41 -4.46 -0.80
CA LEU A 36 -26.00 -4.47 -1.22
C LEU A 36 -25.10 -4.78 -0.03
N ALA A 37 -25.37 -4.22 1.15
CA ALA A 37 -24.61 -4.52 2.36
C ALA A 37 -24.69 -6.01 2.71
N SER A 38 -25.87 -6.61 2.65
CA SER A 38 -26.07 -8.05 2.89
C SER A 38 -25.31 -8.93 1.88
N ARG A 39 -25.25 -8.53 0.61
CA ARG A 39 -24.50 -9.26 -0.43
C ARG A 39 -23.00 -9.18 -0.21
N LEU A 40 -22.49 -8.01 0.14
CA LEU A 40 -21.08 -7.84 0.48
C LEU A 40 -20.70 -8.67 1.73
N ASP A 41 -21.65 -8.83 2.67
CA ASP A 41 -21.48 -9.63 3.89
C ASP A 41 -21.55 -11.16 3.64
N TRP A 42 -22.17 -11.58 2.54
CA TRP A 42 -22.23 -12.99 2.12
C TRP A 42 -20.89 -13.52 1.59
N GLY A 43 -20.00 -12.63 1.15
CA GLY A 43 -18.67 -13.00 0.66
C GLY A 43 -17.67 -13.29 1.78
N GLN A 44 -16.49 -13.80 1.41
CA GLN A 44 -15.37 -13.91 2.34
C GLN A 44 -14.80 -12.51 2.63
N ILE A 45 -14.91 -12.06 3.89
CA ILE A 45 -14.42 -10.77 4.33
C ILE A 45 -13.11 -10.96 5.09
N TYR A 46 -12.08 -10.21 4.67
CA TYR A 46 -10.81 -10.16 5.37
C TYR A 46 -10.50 -8.74 5.81
N LYS A 47 -10.13 -8.58 7.08
CA LYS A 47 -9.59 -7.31 7.58
C LYS A 47 -8.09 -7.26 7.26
N LEU A 48 -7.70 -6.34 6.38
CA LEU A 48 -6.30 -6.08 6.11
C LEU A 48 -5.66 -5.44 7.35
N GLN A 49 -4.63 -6.08 7.88
CA GLN A 49 -3.86 -5.54 9.00
C GLN A 49 -2.77 -4.60 8.47
N PRO A 50 -2.51 -3.48 9.15
CA PRO A 50 -1.37 -2.65 8.83
C PRO A 50 -0.07 -3.43 9.09
N LEU A 51 0.96 -3.11 8.30
CA LEU A 51 2.31 -3.65 8.50
C LEU A 51 2.91 -3.13 9.82
N SER A 52 3.65 -3.99 10.52
CA SER A 52 4.49 -3.56 11.64
C SER A 52 5.67 -2.73 11.12
N ASP A 53 6.35 -1.96 11.99
CA ASP A 53 7.52 -1.17 11.57
C ASP A 53 8.63 -2.06 10.95
N GLU A 54 8.75 -3.31 11.40
CA GLU A 54 9.70 -4.28 10.83
C GLU A 54 9.25 -4.79 9.46
N ASP A 55 7.96 -5.11 9.29
CA ASP A 55 7.42 -5.50 7.97
C ASP A 55 7.51 -4.34 6.97
N LYS A 56 7.35 -3.09 7.42
CA LYS A 56 7.53 -1.89 6.58
C LYS A 56 8.97 -1.77 6.10
N LEU A 57 9.95 -1.98 6.98
CA LEU A 57 11.36 -1.98 6.62
C LEU A 57 11.64 -3.04 5.54
N GLN A 58 11.15 -4.27 5.75
CA GLN A 58 11.30 -5.36 4.77
C GLN A 58 10.61 -5.04 3.45
N ALA A 59 9.41 -4.43 3.49
CA ALA A 59 8.69 -4.01 2.29
C ALA A 59 9.45 -2.92 1.50
N LEU A 60 10.07 -1.97 2.18
CA LEU A 60 10.92 -0.95 1.55
C LEU A 60 12.15 -1.57 0.90
N GLN A 61 12.84 -2.48 1.61
CA GLN A 61 14.00 -3.19 1.08
C GLN A 61 13.63 -4.08 -0.12
N LEU A 62 12.49 -4.77 -0.06
CA LEU A 62 11.97 -5.56 -1.17
C LEU A 62 11.72 -4.68 -2.40
N ARG A 63 11.06 -3.53 -2.21
CA ARG A 63 10.78 -2.60 -3.31
C ARG A 63 12.05 -2.00 -3.90
N ALA A 64 13.05 -1.68 -3.08
CA ALA A 64 14.36 -1.23 -3.55
C ALA A 64 15.04 -2.30 -4.44
N ARG A 65 15.07 -3.55 -3.97
CA ARG A 65 15.64 -4.69 -4.73
C ARG A 65 14.92 -4.90 -6.06
N LEU A 66 13.60 -4.82 -6.08
CA LEU A 66 12.80 -4.92 -7.32
C LEU A 66 13.08 -3.79 -8.32
N ARG A 67 13.64 -2.66 -7.86
CA ARG A 67 14.07 -1.54 -8.70
C ARG A 67 15.56 -1.59 -9.07
N GLY A 68 16.30 -2.57 -8.58
CA GLY A 68 17.71 -2.75 -8.91
C GLY A 68 18.68 -1.98 -8.03
N PHE A 69 18.25 -1.47 -6.88
CA PHE A 69 19.15 -0.86 -5.90
C PHE A 69 18.97 -1.45 -4.50
N GLU A 70 19.96 -1.24 -3.65
CA GLU A 70 19.94 -1.70 -2.27
C GLU A 70 19.54 -0.56 -1.34
N LEU A 71 18.61 -0.82 -0.42
CA LEU A 71 18.28 0.06 0.69
C LEU A 71 18.95 -0.47 1.97
N PRO A 72 20.03 0.18 2.45
CA PRO A 72 20.65 -0.18 3.72
C PRO A 72 19.65 -0.10 4.88
N GLU A 73 19.78 -1.00 5.85
CA GLU A 73 18.88 -1.08 7.01
C GLU A 73 18.85 0.20 7.83
N ASP A 74 20.02 0.80 8.09
CA ASP A 74 20.16 2.06 8.82
C ASP A 74 19.43 3.21 8.12
N VAL A 75 19.52 3.28 6.79
CA VAL A 75 18.77 4.24 5.97
C VAL A 75 17.27 3.96 6.04
N GLY A 76 16.84 2.71 5.89
CA GLY A 76 15.43 2.32 6.00
C GLY A 76 14.82 2.68 7.37
N ARG A 77 15.53 2.36 8.46
CA ARG A 77 15.12 2.73 9.83
C ARG A 77 15.12 4.24 10.04
N PHE A 78 16.06 4.96 9.44
CA PHE A 78 16.07 6.43 9.45
C PHE A 78 14.81 7.01 8.79
N LEU A 79 14.43 6.50 7.62
CA LEU A 79 13.21 6.93 6.90
C LEU A 79 11.96 6.68 7.75
N LEU A 80 11.81 5.48 8.33
CA LEU A 80 10.68 5.14 9.20
C LEU A 80 10.57 6.00 10.46
N LYS A 81 11.70 6.52 10.96
CA LYS A 81 11.74 7.39 12.14
C LYS A 81 11.44 8.86 11.82
N ARG A 82 11.76 9.32 10.60
CA ARG A 82 11.69 10.73 10.21
C ARG A 82 10.47 11.09 9.39
N LEU A 83 9.94 10.13 8.64
CA LEU A 83 8.80 10.34 7.75
C LEU A 83 7.51 9.84 8.38
N ASP A 84 6.40 10.18 7.73
CA ASP A 84 5.12 9.56 8.00
C ASP A 84 5.24 8.03 7.82
N ARG A 85 4.60 7.30 8.74
CA ARG A 85 4.56 5.83 8.75
C ARG A 85 3.61 5.27 7.69
N GLU A 86 2.95 6.12 6.91
CA GLU A 86 2.16 5.76 5.75
C GLU A 86 3.01 5.17 4.61
N MET A 87 2.67 3.95 4.20
CA MET A 87 3.42 3.20 3.18
C MET A 87 3.49 3.92 1.83
N ARG A 88 2.45 4.69 1.48
CA ARG A 88 2.44 5.48 0.24
C ARG A 88 3.57 6.51 0.25
N THR A 89 3.66 7.31 1.31
CA THR A 89 4.69 8.34 1.48
C THR A 89 6.10 7.73 1.49
N LEU A 90 6.27 6.60 2.18
CA LEU A 90 7.54 5.89 2.22
C LEU A 90 7.98 5.39 0.83
N PHE A 91 7.06 4.88 0.03
CA PHE A 91 7.35 4.44 -1.34
C PHE A 91 7.59 5.59 -2.31
N ASP A 92 6.84 6.68 -2.20
CA ASP A 92 7.08 7.88 -3.04
C ASP A 92 8.46 8.49 -2.72
N THR A 93 8.84 8.48 -1.44
CA THR A 93 10.17 8.92 -1.00
C THR A 93 11.26 7.99 -1.53
N LEU A 94 11.05 6.68 -1.46
CA LEU A 94 11.99 5.70 -2.01
C LEU A 94 12.20 5.91 -3.52
N ASP A 95 11.13 6.21 -4.26
CA ASP A 95 11.19 6.51 -5.69
C ASP A 95 11.96 7.82 -5.99
N GLN A 96 11.85 8.83 -5.13
CA GLN A 96 12.64 10.06 -5.23
C GLN A 96 14.13 9.80 -4.97
N LEU A 97 14.45 9.01 -3.94
CA LEU A 97 15.81 8.65 -3.56
C LEU A 97 16.52 7.80 -4.61
N ASP A 98 15.80 6.87 -5.23
CA ASP A 98 16.27 6.04 -6.33
C ASP A 98 16.76 6.92 -7.51
N ARG A 99 15.89 7.80 -8.00
CA ARG A 99 16.21 8.75 -9.10
C ARG A 99 17.41 9.64 -8.77
N ALA A 100 17.47 10.15 -7.54
CA ALA A 100 18.58 10.98 -7.09
C ALA A 100 19.89 10.18 -7.02
N SER A 101 19.84 8.95 -6.52
CA SER A 101 21.02 8.08 -6.39
C SER A 101 21.63 7.72 -7.74
N ILE A 102 20.78 7.46 -8.74
CA ILE A 102 21.19 7.19 -10.12
C ILE A 102 21.84 8.43 -10.74
N THR A 103 21.19 9.59 -10.61
CA THR A 103 21.68 10.85 -11.18
C THR A 103 23.03 11.25 -10.59
N ALA A 104 23.20 11.05 -9.28
CA ALA A 104 24.44 11.36 -8.57
C ALA A 104 25.51 10.25 -8.69
N GLN A 105 25.15 9.07 -9.20
CA GLN A 105 25.97 7.84 -9.16
C GLN A 105 26.51 7.54 -7.74
N ARG A 106 25.68 7.73 -6.72
CA ARG A 106 26.05 7.56 -5.31
C ARG A 106 25.20 6.49 -4.63
N LYS A 107 25.82 5.76 -3.71
CA LYS A 107 25.10 4.86 -2.80
C LYS A 107 24.19 5.64 -1.87
N LEU A 108 23.05 5.04 -1.51
CA LEU A 108 22.17 5.55 -0.48
C LEU A 108 22.88 5.53 0.88
N THR A 109 23.00 6.70 1.48
CA THR A 109 23.58 6.90 2.82
C THR A 109 22.72 7.93 3.56
N ILE A 110 22.73 7.90 4.88
CA ILE A 110 21.95 8.85 5.69
C ILE A 110 22.25 10.33 5.31
N PRO A 111 23.51 10.77 5.13
CA PRO A 111 23.80 12.13 4.70
C PRO A 111 23.21 12.47 3.33
N PHE A 112 23.28 11.54 2.37
CA PHE A 112 22.70 11.73 1.04
C PHE A 112 21.17 11.86 1.11
N VAL A 113 20.51 11.02 1.90
CA VAL A 113 19.06 11.08 2.10
C VAL A 113 18.63 12.42 2.69
N LYS A 114 19.36 12.93 3.70
CA LYS A 114 19.07 14.25 4.28
C LYS A 114 19.18 15.37 3.25
N ASP A 115 20.21 15.33 2.42
CA ASP A 115 20.43 16.32 1.36
C ASP A 115 19.27 16.33 0.35
N ILE A 116 18.86 15.14 -0.12
CA ILE A 116 17.76 15.01 -1.10
C ILE A 116 16.39 15.38 -0.52
N LEU A 117 16.12 15.00 0.74
CA LEU A 117 14.83 15.25 1.40
C LEU A 117 14.77 16.59 2.14
N LYS A 118 15.88 17.35 2.17
CA LYS A 118 16.01 18.62 2.91
C LYS A 118 15.62 18.48 4.38
N LEU A 119 16.13 17.42 5.03
CA LEU A 119 15.88 17.04 6.43
C LEU A 119 17.05 17.33 7.37
#